data_AF-A0ABD4KW10-F1
#
_entry.id   AF-A0ABD4KW10-F1
#
_cell.length_a   1.000
_cell.length_b   1.000
_cell.length_c   1.000
_cell.angle_alpha   90.00
_cell.angle_beta   90.00
_cell.angle_gamma   90.00
#
_symmetry.space_group_name_H-M   'P 1'
#
loop_
_entity.id
_entity.type
_entity.pdbx_description
1 polymer ?
#
loop_
_entity_poly.entity_id
_entity_poly.type
_entity_poly.pdbx_seq_one_letter_code
_entity_poly.pdbx_strand_id
1 'polypeptide(L)'
;AQSLRPKTAFDIQAGYSKQLPPSTLTNPFFAAYTTGLARALLGEMLHSIPDDKVVVSVTTDGFLTNATLDEIKLGGVICQRFRDLYHRIDPSKGEVLELKHQAKQLIGAKTRAQYTVIESEGYEPILAKGGVKVDPMLTDQSAYMVNKYLERQPDDKVDGSYLTPNRIRFLEHKDLMLEKRSI
;
A
#
# COMPACT_ATOMS: atom_id res chain seq x y z
N ALA A 1 -9.09 11.27 0.37
CA ALA A 1 -9.50 9.95 -0.13
C ALA A 1 -10.98 9.88 -0.50
N GLN A 2 -11.87 10.76 0.01
CA GLN A 2 -13.32 10.59 -0.18
C GLN A 2 -14.03 11.83 -0.76
N SER A 3 -13.31 12.85 -1.25
CA SER A 3 -13.90 14.07 -1.85
C SER A 3 -14.99 14.78 -1.01
N LEU A 4 -15.03 14.54 0.30
CA LEU A 4 -15.97 15.15 1.26
C LEU A 4 -15.68 16.63 1.50
N ARG A 5 -14.45 17.06 1.19
CA ARG A 5 -14.05 18.46 1.22
C ARG A 5 -13.74 18.90 -0.20
N PRO A 6 -14.02 20.16 -0.54
CA PRO A 6 -13.58 20.74 -1.80
C PRO A 6 -12.08 20.50 -1.98
N LYS A 7 -11.71 19.99 -3.15
CA LYS A 7 -10.31 19.70 -3.48
C LYS A 7 -9.96 20.44 -4.75
N THR A 8 -8.83 21.14 -4.73
CA THR A 8 -8.24 21.68 -5.94
C THR A 8 -7.70 20.52 -6.77
N ALA A 9 -8.22 20.38 -7.97
CA ALA A 9 -7.76 19.38 -8.94
C ALA A 9 -7.60 20.05 -10.30
N PHE A 10 -6.72 19.49 -11.13
CA PHE A 10 -6.54 19.94 -12.50
C PHE A 10 -7.77 19.52 -13.31
N ASP A 11 -8.47 20.48 -13.88
CA ASP A 11 -9.58 20.22 -14.79
C ASP A 11 -9.04 20.19 -16.22
N ILE A 12 -9.20 19.04 -16.88
CA ILE A 12 -8.72 18.80 -18.24
C ILE A 12 -9.46 19.69 -19.25
N GLN A 13 -10.77 19.89 -19.07
CA GLN A 13 -11.57 20.73 -19.98
C GLN A 13 -11.24 22.21 -19.80
N ALA A 14 -11.00 22.65 -18.56
CA ALA A 14 -10.69 24.05 -18.27
C ALA A 14 -9.21 24.39 -18.51
N GLY A 15 -8.31 23.40 -18.45
CA GLY A 15 -6.87 23.57 -18.62
C GLY A 15 -6.14 24.24 -17.45
N TYR A 16 -6.82 24.42 -16.32
CA TYR A 16 -6.27 24.95 -15.08
C TYR A 16 -6.81 24.21 -13.86
N SER A 17 -6.16 24.44 -12.71
CA SER A 17 -6.62 23.86 -11.45
C SER A 17 -7.80 24.66 -10.92
N LYS A 18 -8.93 23.99 -10.68
CA LYS A 18 -10.10 24.60 -10.06
C LYS A 18 -10.54 23.80 -8.84
N GLN A 19 -11.30 24.45 -7.97
CA GLN A 19 -11.90 23.77 -6.84
C GLN A 19 -13.05 22.91 -7.34
N LEU A 20 -12.94 21.59 -7.16
CA LEU A 20 -14.04 20.69 -7.49
C LEU A 20 -15.03 20.62 -6.31
N PRO A 21 -16.35 20.70 -6.59
CA PRO A 21 -17.35 20.48 -5.56
C PRO A 21 -17.28 19.03 -5.05
N PRO A 22 -17.84 18.74 -3.86
CA PRO A 22 -18.03 17.37 -3.41
C PRO A 22 -18.78 16.55 -4.45
N SER A 23 -18.37 15.29 -4.63
CA SER A 23 -19.01 14.41 -5.61
C SER A 23 -20.42 14.05 -5.16
N THR A 24 -21.39 14.11 -6.08
CA THR A 24 -22.79 13.76 -5.82
C THR A 24 -22.99 12.28 -5.47
N LEU A 25 -22.06 11.41 -5.89
CA LEU A 25 -22.05 9.99 -5.55
C LEU A 25 -21.42 9.72 -4.17
N THR A 26 -20.72 10.70 -3.60
CA THR A 26 -20.02 10.50 -2.33
C THR A 26 -21.01 10.51 -1.18
N ASN A 27 -21.08 9.40 -0.45
CA ASN A 27 -21.85 9.30 0.78
C ASN A 27 -20.90 9.18 2.00
N PRO A 28 -20.83 10.20 2.88
CA PRO A 28 -19.93 10.19 4.04
C PRO A 28 -20.21 9.05 5.00
N PHE A 29 -21.47 8.64 5.17
CA PHE A 29 -21.85 7.57 6.07
C PHE A 29 -21.29 6.22 5.60
N PHE A 30 -21.51 5.87 4.32
CA PHE A 30 -20.94 4.64 3.77
C PHE A 30 -19.41 4.67 3.75
N ALA A 31 -18.83 5.83 3.45
CA ALA A 31 -17.39 5.99 3.41
C ALA A 31 -16.76 5.87 4.82
N ALA A 32 -17.41 6.39 5.86
CA ALA A 32 -17.00 6.21 7.24
C ALA A 32 -17.16 4.75 7.68
N TYR A 33 -18.30 4.13 7.39
CA TYR A 33 -18.58 2.73 7.76
C TYR A 33 -17.56 1.77 7.12
N THR A 34 -17.33 1.87 5.82
CA THR A 34 -16.37 1.00 5.09
C THR A 34 -14.96 1.14 5.65
N THR A 35 -14.48 2.38 5.83
CA THR A 35 -13.11 2.60 6.33
C THR A 35 -12.98 2.28 7.82
N GLY A 36 -14.05 2.43 8.60
CA GLY A 36 -14.12 2.05 10.01
C GLY A 36 -14.10 0.53 10.18
N LEU A 37 -14.92 -0.18 9.40
CA LEU A 37 -14.98 -1.64 9.39
C LEU A 37 -13.63 -2.26 9.03
N ALA A 38 -12.95 -1.76 8.00
CA ALA A 38 -11.61 -2.25 7.64
C ALA A 38 -10.59 -2.08 8.78
N ARG A 39 -10.63 -0.95 9.50
CA ARG A 39 -9.75 -0.72 10.66
C ARG A 39 -10.11 -1.60 11.86
N ALA A 40 -11.40 -1.79 12.14
CA ALA A 40 -11.86 -2.67 13.21
C ALA A 40 -11.47 -4.12 12.91
N LEU A 41 -11.59 -4.54 11.65
CA LEU A 41 -11.20 -5.87 11.18
C LEU A 41 -9.70 -6.12 11.39
N LEU A 42 -8.85 -5.18 10.94
CA LEU A 42 -7.41 -5.27 11.18
C LEU A 42 -7.06 -5.20 12.67
N GLY A 43 -7.70 -4.33 13.43
CA GLY A 43 -7.47 -4.19 14.87
C GLY A 43 -7.79 -5.48 15.63
N GLU A 44 -8.91 -6.14 15.29
CA GLU A 44 -9.29 -7.41 15.88
C GLU A 44 -8.28 -8.52 15.54
N MET A 45 -7.83 -8.61 14.27
CA MET A 45 -6.78 -9.56 13.87
C MET A 45 -5.46 -9.29 14.60
N LEU A 46 -5.02 -8.02 14.69
CA LEU A 46 -3.79 -7.65 15.38
C LEU A 46 -3.84 -7.98 16.87
N HIS A 47 -4.99 -7.79 17.52
CA HIS A 47 -5.18 -8.15 18.92
C HIS A 47 -5.19 -9.66 19.15
N SER A 48 -5.47 -10.46 18.12
CA SER A 48 -5.41 -11.91 18.21
C SER A 48 -3.99 -12.49 18.08
N ILE A 49 -3.02 -11.69 17.65
CA ILE A 49 -1.62 -12.10 17.52
C ILE A 49 -1.04 -12.35 18.92
N PRO A 50 -0.38 -13.49 19.16
CA PRO A 50 0.22 -13.77 20.46
C PRO A 50 1.27 -12.73 20.90
N ASP A 51 1.37 -12.48 22.21
CA ASP A 51 2.25 -11.46 22.79
C ASP A 51 3.75 -11.71 22.55
N ASP A 52 4.15 -12.96 22.28
CA ASP A 52 5.52 -13.34 21.95
C ASP A 52 5.89 -13.11 20.48
N LYS A 53 4.92 -12.66 19.66
CA LYS A 53 5.11 -12.36 18.24
C LYS A 53 5.33 -10.88 18.00
N VAL A 54 5.90 -10.59 16.84
CA VAL A 54 6.28 -9.23 16.44
C VAL A 54 5.52 -8.86 15.19
N VAL A 55 4.76 -7.76 15.28
CA VAL A 55 4.18 -7.09 14.12
C VAL A 55 5.16 -6.04 13.60
N VAL A 56 5.71 -6.27 12.42
CA VAL A 56 6.73 -5.38 11.82
C VAL A 56 6.07 -4.17 11.16
N SER A 57 4.94 -4.37 10.49
CA SER A 57 4.22 -3.26 9.86
C SER A 57 2.76 -3.58 9.61
N VAL A 58 1.94 -2.54 9.51
CA VAL A 58 0.50 -2.63 9.25
C VAL A 58 0.13 -1.59 8.19
N THR A 59 -0.63 -2.01 7.18
CA THR A 59 -1.28 -1.15 6.18
C THR A 59 -2.80 -1.28 6.28
N THR A 60 -3.54 -0.60 5.40
CA THR A 60 -5.02 -0.57 5.44
C THR A 60 -5.68 -1.94 5.21
N ASP A 61 -4.94 -2.88 4.66
CA ASP A 61 -5.42 -4.15 4.10
C ASP A 61 -4.54 -5.37 4.45
N GLY A 62 -3.55 -5.19 5.31
CA GLY A 62 -2.65 -6.28 5.70
C GLY A 62 -1.58 -5.87 6.69
N PHE A 63 -0.81 -6.84 7.15
CA PHE A 63 0.28 -6.64 8.10
C PHE A 63 1.38 -7.68 7.85
N LEU A 64 2.58 -7.39 8.38
CA LEU A 64 3.71 -8.30 8.41
C LEU A 64 3.95 -8.71 9.86
N THR A 65 3.96 -10.01 10.12
CA THR A 65 4.21 -10.58 11.45
C THR A 65 5.00 -11.88 11.30
N ASN A 66 5.64 -12.32 12.39
CA ASN A 66 6.23 -13.66 12.49
C ASN A 66 5.26 -14.70 13.08
N ALA A 67 3.99 -14.33 13.32
CA ALA A 67 2.93 -15.28 13.64
C ALA A 67 2.52 -16.09 12.40
N THR A 68 2.22 -17.37 12.57
CA THR A 68 1.62 -18.21 11.52
C THR A 68 0.13 -17.91 11.40
N LEU A 69 -0.51 -18.35 10.29
CA LEU A 69 -1.94 -18.09 10.08
C LEU A 69 -2.83 -18.75 11.13
N ASP A 70 -2.46 -19.92 11.64
CA ASP A 70 -3.18 -20.65 12.68
C ASP A 70 -3.07 -20.01 14.07
N GLU A 71 -2.02 -19.22 14.32
CA GLU A 71 -1.86 -18.45 15.55
C GLU A 71 -2.79 -17.22 15.61
N ILE A 72 -3.32 -16.78 14.45
CA ILE A 72 -4.16 -15.58 14.32
C ILE A 72 -5.63 -15.98 14.34
N LYS A 73 -6.32 -15.67 15.45
CA LYS A 73 -7.71 -16.09 15.66
C LYS A 73 -8.69 -15.19 14.90
N LEU A 74 -9.36 -15.76 13.90
CA LEU A 74 -10.37 -15.07 13.07
C LEU A 74 -11.82 -15.27 13.56
N GLY A 75 -11.97 -15.66 14.82
CA GLY A 75 -13.26 -15.97 15.45
C GLY A 75 -14.01 -14.77 16.02
N GLY A 76 -13.38 -13.59 16.04
CA GLY A 76 -13.97 -12.37 16.59
C GLY A 76 -15.18 -11.85 15.82
N VAL A 77 -15.98 -11.01 16.47
CA VAL A 77 -17.27 -10.53 15.94
C VAL A 77 -17.10 -9.72 14.65
N ILE A 78 -16.00 -8.98 14.51
CA ILE A 78 -15.75 -8.18 13.31
C ILE A 78 -15.30 -9.08 12.15
N CYS A 79 -14.40 -10.04 12.40
CA CYS A 79 -13.96 -11.03 11.42
C CYS A 79 -15.14 -11.85 10.90
N GLN A 80 -16.01 -12.35 11.78
CA GLN A 80 -17.21 -13.08 11.37
C GLN A 80 -18.15 -12.21 10.53
N ARG A 81 -18.41 -10.97 10.95
CA ARG A 81 -19.25 -10.05 10.18
C ARG A 81 -18.68 -9.75 8.80
N PHE A 82 -17.36 -9.58 8.69
CA PHE A 82 -16.72 -9.38 7.40
C PHE A 82 -16.79 -10.65 6.53
N ARG A 83 -16.55 -11.83 7.12
CA ARG A 83 -16.65 -13.14 6.46
C ARG A 83 -18.04 -13.33 5.82
N ASP A 84 -19.11 -13.09 6.57
CA ASP A 84 -20.48 -13.21 6.07
C ASP A 84 -20.75 -12.31 4.85
N LEU A 85 -20.24 -11.07 4.90
CA LEU A 85 -20.38 -10.11 3.80
C LEU A 85 -19.51 -10.50 2.59
N TYR A 86 -18.30 -10.97 2.83
CA TYR A 86 -17.36 -11.42 1.81
C TYR A 86 -17.91 -12.64 1.06
N HIS A 87 -18.38 -13.65 1.78
CA HIS A 87 -18.96 -14.86 1.20
C HIS A 87 -20.34 -14.65 0.57
N ARG A 88 -21.04 -13.56 0.90
CA ARG A 88 -22.22 -13.15 0.14
C ARG A 88 -21.86 -12.66 -1.27
N ILE A 89 -20.69 -12.04 -1.44
CA ILE A 89 -20.20 -11.54 -2.73
C ILE A 89 -19.56 -12.67 -3.51
N ASP A 90 -18.74 -13.49 -2.84
CA ASP A 90 -18.07 -14.64 -3.44
C ASP A 90 -18.13 -15.85 -2.50
N PRO A 91 -19.14 -16.71 -2.65
CA PRO A 91 -19.32 -17.89 -1.80
C PRO A 91 -18.22 -18.93 -1.93
N SER A 92 -17.44 -18.88 -3.02
CA SER A 92 -16.42 -19.87 -3.34
C SER A 92 -15.03 -19.52 -2.80
N LYS A 93 -14.86 -18.30 -2.30
CA LYS A 93 -13.57 -17.77 -1.89
C LYS A 93 -13.22 -18.14 -0.45
N GLY A 94 -11.92 -18.29 -0.18
CA GLY A 94 -11.39 -18.82 1.09
C GLY A 94 -11.58 -17.91 2.31
N GLU A 95 -10.65 -18.01 3.26
CA GLU A 95 -10.70 -17.26 4.51
C GLU A 95 -10.48 -15.75 4.34
N VAL A 96 -10.81 -14.99 5.38
CA VAL A 96 -10.67 -13.52 5.40
C VAL A 96 -9.21 -13.05 5.48
N LEU A 97 -8.29 -13.94 5.82
CA LEU A 97 -6.84 -13.70 5.90
C LEU A 97 -6.10 -14.77 5.09
N GLU A 98 -5.14 -14.34 4.29
CA GLU A 98 -4.29 -15.21 3.47
C GLU A 98 -2.82 -14.77 3.54
N LEU A 99 -1.90 -15.73 3.42
CA LEU A 99 -0.47 -15.46 3.32
C LEU A 99 -0.13 -15.14 1.86
N LYS A 100 0.27 -13.89 1.58
CA LYS A 100 0.67 -13.46 0.22
C LYS A 100 2.17 -13.53 -0.04
N HIS A 101 2.96 -13.14 0.97
CA HIS A 101 4.40 -13.01 0.85
C HIS A 101 5.06 -13.47 2.14
N GLN A 102 6.28 -14.00 2.02
CA GLN A 102 7.07 -14.47 3.14
C GLN A 102 8.54 -14.11 2.91
N ALA A 103 9.25 -13.81 4.00
CA ALA A 103 10.69 -13.63 4.01
C ALA A 103 11.27 -14.30 5.25
N LYS A 104 12.53 -14.75 5.16
CA LYS A 104 13.27 -15.23 6.35
C LYS A 104 13.78 -14.06 7.19
N GLN A 105 14.14 -12.96 6.53
CA GLN A 105 14.57 -11.73 7.19
C GLN A 105 14.15 -10.52 6.37
N LEU A 106 13.67 -9.48 7.04
CA LEU A 106 13.24 -8.23 6.41
C LEU A 106 13.60 -7.01 7.24
N ILE A 107 13.76 -5.87 6.58
CA ILE A 107 13.93 -4.55 7.20
C ILE A 107 12.61 -3.80 7.09
N GLY A 108 12.02 -3.44 8.23
CA GLY A 108 10.92 -2.48 8.31
C GLY A 108 11.44 -1.05 8.47
N ALA A 109 11.82 -0.40 7.37
CA ALA A 109 12.52 0.89 7.40
C ALA A 109 11.61 2.06 7.83
N LYS A 110 10.37 2.10 7.35
CA LYS A 110 9.34 3.09 7.72
C LYS A 110 7.97 2.64 7.22
N THR A 111 6.93 3.40 7.51
CA THR A 111 5.60 3.19 6.93
C THR A 111 5.67 3.09 5.41
N ARG A 112 5.21 1.95 4.86
CA ARG A 112 5.26 1.60 3.43
C ARG A 112 6.68 1.49 2.86
N ALA A 113 7.67 1.20 3.69
CA ALA A 113 9.01 0.85 3.27
C ALA A 113 9.50 -0.42 3.97
N GLN A 114 9.52 -1.53 3.24
CA GLN A 114 9.88 -2.86 3.72
C GLN A 114 10.68 -3.57 2.65
N TYR A 115 11.81 -4.17 3.03
CA TYR A 115 12.73 -4.82 2.10
C TYR A 115 13.11 -6.20 2.61
N THR A 116 13.01 -7.22 1.76
CA THR A 116 13.55 -8.55 2.05
C THR A 116 15.07 -8.51 2.03
N VAL A 117 15.68 -9.00 3.11
CA VAL A 117 17.13 -9.22 3.24
C VAL A 117 17.48 -10.67 2.93
N ILE A 118 16.67 -11.60 3.44
CA ILE A 118 16.81 -13.03 3.16
C ILE A 118 15.45 -13.56 2.69
N GLU A 119 15.44 -14.08 1.47
CA GLU A 119 14.25 -14.61 0.82
C GLU A 119 13.72 -15.88 1.49
N SER A 120 12.42 -16.09 1.34
CA SER A 120 11.77 -17.36 1.66
C SER A 120 11.56 -18.14 0.37
N GLU A 121 11.88 -19.44 0.38
CA GLU A 121 11.73 -20.29 -0.79
C GLU A 121 10.25 -20.33 -1.24
N GLY A 122 10.02 -20.17 -2.55
CA GLY A 122 8.68 -20.18 -3.14
C GLY A 122 7.88 -18.88 -3.01
N TYR A 123 8.48 -17.81 -2.47
CA TYR A 123 7.81 -16.50 -2.34
C TYR A 123 8.60 -15.39 -3.02
N GLU A 124 7.87 -14.51 -3.69
CA GLU A 124 8.42 -13.24 -4.19
C GLU A 124 8.88 -12.36 -3.01
N PRO A 125 10.00 -11.61 -3.18
CA PRO A 125 10.49 -10.69 -2.16
C PRO A 125 9.45 -9.65 -1.73
N ILE A 126 9.39 -9.38 -0.43
CA ILE A 126 8.61 -8.29 0.13
C ILE A 126 9.34 -6.98 -0.20
N LEU A 127 8.75 -6.18 -1.08
CA LEU A 127 9.32 -4.91 -1.52
C LEU A 127 8.29 -3.79 -1.52
N ALA A 128 8.46 -2.86 -0.59
CA ALA A 128 7.81 -1.56 -0.62
C ALA A 128 8.88 -0.48 -0.50
N LYS A 129 8.92 0.47 -1.44
CA LYS A 129 10.06 1.41 -1.59
C LYS A 129 9.94 2.71 -0.80
N GLY A 130 8.84 2.93 -0.06
CA GLY A 130 8.67 4.14 0.75
C GLY A 130 8.67 5.47 -0.02
N GLY A 131 8.41 5.42 -1.33
CA GLY A 131 8.51 6.58 -2.24
C GLY A 131 9.85 6.75 -2.94
N VAL A 132 10.84 5.88 -2.67
CA VAL A 132 12.13 5.89 -3.38
C VAL A 132 11.94 5.35 -4.79
N LYS A 133 12.42 6.11 -5.77
CA LYS A 133 12.54 5.65 -7.15
C LYS A 133 13.78 4.81 -7.31
N VAL A 134 13.60 3.64 -7.91
CA VAL A 134 14.66 2.70 -8.28
C VAL A 134 14.60 2.56 -9.79
N ASP A 135 15.76 2.41 -10.43
CA ASP A 135 15.83 2.12 -11.86
C ASP A 135 14.99 0.87 -12.18
N PRO A 136 13.99 0.96 -13.07
CA PRO A 136 13.18 -0.19 -13.45
C PRO A 136 13.98 -1.32 -14.14
N MET A 137 15.15 -1.02 -14.71
CA MET A 137 16.02 -2.02 -15.34
C MET A 137 16.85 -2.81 -14.34
N LEU A 138 16.86 -2.39 -13.07
CA LEU A 138 17.54 -3.13 -12.03
C LEU A 138 16.74 -4.40 -11.70
N THR A 139 17.41 -5.55 -11.84
CA THR A 139 16.82 -6.88 -11.58
C THR A 139 16.43 -7.04 -10.11
N ASP A 140 17.38 -6.85 -9.19
CA ASP A 140 17.13 -6.99 -7.76
C ASP A 140 16.97 -5.63 -7.09
N GLN A 141 15.73 -5.18 -7.07
CA GLN A 141 15.37 -3.91 -6.45
C GLN A 141 15.29 -4.02 -4.92
N SER A 142 15.18 -5.22 -4.36
CA SER A 142 15.19 -5.41 -2.90
C SER A 142 16.59 -5.21 -2.34
N ALA A 143 17.60 -5.86 -2.93
CA ALA A 143 19.00 -5.71 -2.53
C ALA A 143 19.47 -4.25 -2.64
N TYR A 144 19.08 -3.53 -3.71
CA TYR A 144 19.39 -2.10 -3.81
C TYR A 144 18.80 -1.28 -2.66
N MET A 145 17.55 -1.56 -2.28
CA MET A 145 16.91 -0.85 -1.16
C MET A 145 17.55 -1.20 0.19
N VAL A 146 17.98 -2.46 0.38
CA VAL A 146 18.73 -2.90 1.57
C VAL A 146 20.07 -2.16 1.67
N ASN A 147 20.88 -2.19 0.61
CA ASN A 147 22.18 -1.50 0.59
C ASN A 147 22.00 0.00 0.83
N LYS A 148 21.04 0.61 0.12
CA LYS A 148 20.71 2.02 0.30
C LYS A 148 20.23 2.34 1.70
N TYR A 149 19.57 1.43 2.41
CA TYR A 149 19.15 1.66 3.79
C TYR A 149 20.33 1.59 4.77
N LEU A 150 21.23 0.63 4.58
CA LEU A 150 22.37 0.38 5.47
C LEU A 150 23.52 1.38 5.28
N GLU A 151 23.75 1.81 4.04
CA GLU A 151 24.93 2.61 3.69
C GLU A 151 24.64 4.11 3.61
N ARG A 152 23.36 4.51 3.75
CA ARG A 152 22.93 5.89 3.53
C ARG A 152 23.68 6.89 4.40
N GLN A 153 24.19 7.93 3.77
CA GLN A 153 24.74 9.11 4.44
C GLN A 153 23.72 10.27 4.45
N PRO A 154 23.84 11.25 5.36
CA PRO A 154 22.92 12.40 5.43
C PRO A 154 22.74 13.15 4.11
N ASP A 155 23.78 13.24 3.29
CA ASP A 155 23.76 13.98 2.01
C ASP A 155 23.22 13.17 0.83
N ASP A 156 22.88 11.89 1.03
CA ASP A 156 22.36 11.03 -0.02
C ASP A 156 20.95 11.45 -0.46
N LYS A 157 20.85 11.77 -1.75
CA LYS A 157 19.60 12.17 -2.41
C LYS A 157 18.94 10.99 -3.11
N VAL A 158 17.63 11.11 -3.27
CA VAL A 158 16.83 10.20 -4.10
C VAL A 158 16.22 10.99 -5.25
N ASP A 159 16.00 10.32 -6.38
CA ASP A 159 15.33 10.96 -7.50
C ASP A 159 13.88 11.32 -7.12
N GLY A 160 13.65 12.62 -6.97
CA GLY A 160 12.32 13.20 -6.73
C GLY A 160 11.68 13.77 -8.00
N SER A 161 12.30 13.59 -9.17
CA SER A 161 11.82 14.18 -10.41
C SER A 161 10.48 13.59 -10.86
N TYR A 162 9.74 14.31 -11.68
CA TYR A 162 8.55 13.82 -12.35
C TYR A 162 8.78 13.95 -13.84
N LEU A 163 8.47 12.91 -14.61
CA LEU A 163 8.78 12.86 -16.04
C LEU A 163 8.05 13.98 -16.78
N THR A 164 6.75 14.11 -16.54
CA THR A 164 5.91 15.13 -17.15
C THR A 164 4.97 15.70 -16.08
N PRO A 165 4.97 17.02 -15.83
CA PRO A 165 4.00 17.66 -14.94
C PRO A 165 2.57 17.32 -15.34
N ASN A 166 1.67 17.12 -14.36
CA ASN A 166 0.27 16.75 -14.65
C ASN A 166 -0.42 17.71 -15.63
N ARG A 167 -0.14 19.01 -15.54
CA ARG A 167 -0.65 20.01 -16.49
C ARG A 167 -0.25 19.67 -17.93
N ILE A 168 1.02 19.34 -18.15
CA ILE A 168 1.56 19.01 -19.48
C ILE A 168 0.99 17.66 -19.94
N ARG A 169 0.89 16.66 -19.05
CA ARG A 169 0.27 15.37 -19.38
C ARG A 169 -1.12 15.53 -19.96
N PHE A 170 -1.97 16.34 -19.33
CA PHE A 170 -3.37 16.49 -19.73
C PHE A 170 -3.58 17.45 -20.91
N LEU A 171 -2.83 18.55 -20.98
CA LEU A 171 -2.99 19.54 -22.05
C LEU A 171 -2.34 19.12 -23.36
N GLU A 172 -1.22 18.39 -23.29
CA GLU A 172 -0.43 18.03 -24.47
C GLU A 172 -0.53 16.54 -24.80
N HIS A 173 -1.45 15.80 -24.15
CA HIS A 173 -1.62 14.34 -24.32
C HIS A 173 -0.31 13.54 -24.19
N LYS A 174 0.59 14.04 -23.34
CA LYS A 174 1.93 13.44 -23.11
C LYS A 174 1.90 12.28 -22.11
N ASP A 175 0.73 11.89 -21.62
CA ASP A 175 0.58 10.75 -20.71
C ASP A 175 0.79 9.39 -21.39
N LEU A 176 0.68 9.33 -22.72
CA LEU A 176 0.92 8.13 -23.53
C LEU A 176 2.27 8.12 -24.26
N MET A 177 3.07 9.17 -24.10
CA MET A 177 4.39 9.28 -24.75
C MET A 177 5.47 8.65 -23.87
N LEU A 178 6.23 7.72 -24.44
CA LEU A 178 7.44 7.15 -23.83
C LEU A 178 8.56 8.20 -23.90
N GLU A 179 8.54 9.18 -23.00
CA GLU A 179 9.70 10.03 -22.78
C GLU A 179 10.70 9.29 -21.89
N LYS A 180 11.94 9.15 -22.37
CA LYS A 180 13.09 8.79 -21.53
C LYS A 180 13.79 10.08 -21.15
N ARG A 181 14.06 10.24 -19.85
CA ARG A 181 14.91 11.33 -19.40
C ARG A 181 16.34 11.01 -19.83
N SER A 182 16.91 11.83 -20.71
CA SER A 182 18.37 11.84 -20.90
C SER A 182 18.97 12.39 -19.61
N ILE A 183 19.82 11.59 -18.97
CA ILE A 183 20.61 11.98 -17.80
C ILE A 183 21.79 12.82 -18.30
#